data_AF-A0A2C6BTA5-F1
#
_entry.id   AF-A0A2C6BTA5-F1
#
_cell.length_a   1.000
_cell.length_b   1.000
_cell.length_c   1.000
_cell.angle_alpha   90.00
_cell.angle_beta   90.00
_cell.angle_gamma   90.00
#
_symmetry.space_group_name_H-M   'P 1'
#
loop_
_entity.id
_entity.type
_entity.pdbx_description
1 polymer ?
#
loop_
_entity_poly.entity_id
_entity_poly.type
_entity_poly.pdbx_seq_one_letter_code
_entity_poly.pdbx_strand_id
1 'polypeptide(L)'
;MLKAKFVDKILEVMAEEADLIWIDNKEVTVCFKDSKDVDGNAEILKHIYTLQLNKVVEEYRIRIDYEFKNIEIHKGTKFVCLRNFNSCNGKIWTNILAEIEQDRK
;
A
#
# COMPACT_ATOMS: atom_id res chain seq x y z
N MET A 1 3.55 -8.53 -16.01
CA MET A 1 2.90 -8.96 -14.75
C MET A 1 1.43 -8.54 -14.74
N LEU A 2 0.50 -9.50 -14.82
CA LEU A 2 -0.94 -9.22 -14.75
C LEU A 2 -1.42 -8.86 -13.32
N LYS A 3 -0.60 -9.04 -12.29
CA LYS A 3 -0.99 -8.82 -10.87
C LYS A 3 -0.70 -7.42 -10.31
N ALA A 4 0.43 -6.77 -10.65
CA ALA A 4 0.74 -5.44 -10.08
C ALA A 4 -0.23 -4.34 -10.55
N LYS A 5 -0.57 -4.32 -11.85
CA LYS A 5 -1.53 -3.35 -12.39
C LYS A 5 -2.92 -3.46 -11.74
N PHE A 6 -3.31 -4.66 -11.33
CA PHE A 6 -4.56 -4.90 -10.63
C PHE A 6 -4.52 -4.32 -9.21
N VAL A 7 -3.44 -4.60 -8.47
CA VAL A 7 -3.22 -4.02 -7.13
C VAL A 7 -3.12 -2.49 -7.21
N ASP A 8 -2.43 -1.94 -8.22
CA ASP A 8 -2.37 -0.50 -8.47
C ASP A 8 -3.77 0.12 -8.56
N LYS A 9 -4.69 -0.52 -9.30
CA LYS A 9 -6.06 -0.01 -9.45
C LYS A 9 -6.85 -0.08 -8.15
N ILE A 10 -6.65 -1.12 -7.35
CA ILE A 10 -7.26 -1.20 -6.01
C ILE A 10 -6.72 -0.09 -5.11
N LEU A 11 -5.41 0.10 -5.04
CA LEU A 11 -4.80 1.16 -4.23
C LEU A 11 -5.18 2.56 -4.70
N GLU A 12 -5.39 2.76 -6.01
CA GLU A 12 -5.93 4.00 -6.55
C GLU A 12 -7.33 4.30 -6.02
N VAL A 13 -8.24 3.31 -6.04
CA VAL A 13 -9.61 3.46 -5.51
C VAL A 13 -9.61 3.61 -3.99
N MET A 14 -8.69 2.94 -3.28
CA MET A 14 -8.54 3.09 -1.82
C MET A 14 -8.27 4.53 -1.39
N ALA A 15 -7.80 5.41 -2.28
CA ALA A 15 -7.64 6.83 -1.97
C ALA A 15 -8.97 7.54 -1.66
N GLU A 16 -10.10 6.99 -2.10
CA GLU A 16 -11.43 7.50 -1.78
C GLU A 16 -11.85 7.06 -0.36
N GLU A 17 -11.49 5.83 0.03
CA GLU A 17 -11.97 5.15 1.24
C GLU A 17 -11.04 5.26 2.47
N ALA A 18 -9.73 5.39 2.27
CA ALA A 18 -8.73 5.34 3.32
C ALA A 18 -7.86 6.60 3.38
N ASP A 19 -7.47 6.97 4.60
CA ASP A 19 -6.43 7.97 4.85
C ASP A 19 -5.04 7.34 4.79
N LEU A 20 -4.92 6.09 5.26
CA LEU A 20 -3.64 5.41 5.42
C LEU A 20 -3.78 3.90 5.19
N ILE A 21 -2.79 3.31 4.53
CA ILE A 21 -2.57 1.87 4.53
C ILE A 21 -1.17 1.56 5.06
N TRP A 22 -1.09 0.65 6.02
CA TRP A 22 0.16 0.08 6.52
C TRP A 22 0.27 -1.39 6.11
N ILE A 23 1.44 -1.79 5.65
CA ILE A 23 1.72 -3.18 5.25
C ILE A 23 3.04 -3.59 5.89
N ASP A 24 3.04 -4.69 6.64
CA ASP A 24 4.26 -5.32 7.12
C ASP A 24 4.22 -6.83 6.91
N ASN A 25 5.21 -7.56 7.44
CA ASN A 25 5.28 -9.01 7.30
C ASN A 25 4.16 -9.78 8.01
N LYS A 26 3.42 -9.14 8.92
CA LYS A 26 2.34 -9.77 9.68
C LYS A 26 1.01 -9.53 8.99
N GLU A 27 0.67 -8.27 8.72
CA GLU A 27 -0.66 -7.91 8.27
C GLU A 27 -0.70 -6.66 7.38
N VAL A 28 -1.89 -6.39 6.85
CA VAL A 28 -2.25 -5.12 6.22
C VAL A 28 -3.21 -4.42 7.16
N THR A 29 -2.96 -3.16 7.48
CA THR A 29 -3.87 -2.33 8.28
C THR A 29 -4.36 -1.17 7.43
N VAL A 30 -5.66 -0.91 7.46
CA VAL A 30 -6.29 0.20 6.73
C VAL A 30 -6.93 1.15 7.72
N CYS A 31 -6.57 2.42 7.66
CA CYS A 31 -7.26 3.49 8.37
C CYS A 31 -8.28 4.11 7.42
N PHE A 32 -9.54 3.71 7.56
CA PHE A 32 -10.65 4.23 6.77
C PHE A 32 -11.03 5.65 7.20
N LYS A 33 -11.46 6.45 6.22
CA LYS A 33 -11.94 7.82 6.44
C LYS A 33 -13.23 7.85 7.26
N ASP A 34 -14.21 7.04 6.87
CA ASP A 34 -15.43 6.84 7.64
C ASP A 34 -15.33 5.57 8.49
N SER A 35 -14.78 5.74 9.70
CA SER A 35 -14.66 4.62 10.63
C SER A 35 -16.00 4.12 11.19
N LYS A 36 -17.13 4.81 10.91
CA LYS A 36 -18.46 4.40 11.38
C LYS A 36 -19.14 3.42 10.44
N ASP A 37 -18.72 3.34 9.18
CA ASP A 37 -19.22 2.34 8.23
C ASP A 37 -18.56 0.97 8.47
N VAL A 38 -19.03 0.26 9.50
CA VAL A 38 -18.45 -1.02 9.92
C VAL A 38 -18.59 -2.09 8.84
N ASP A 39 -19.74 -2.16 8.16
CA ASP A 39 -20.04 -3.21 7.19
C ASP A 39 -19.30 -3.01 5.87
N GLY A 40 -19.29 -1.79 5.33
CA GLY A 40 -18.54 -1.45 4.12
C GLY A 40 -17.03 -1.64 4.30
N ASN A 41 -16.49 -1.15 5.42
CA ASN A 41 -15.08 -1.31 5.76
C ASN A 41 -14.69 -2.80 5.89
N ALA A 42 -15.55 -3.63 6.49
CA ALA A 42 -15.30 -5.06 6.60
C ALA A 42 -15.28 -5.77 5.23
N GLU A 43 -16.12 -5.36 4.28
CA GLU A 43 -16.11 -5.90 2.93
C GLU A 43 -14.85 -5.53 2.15
N ILE A 44 -14.41 -4.26 2.24
CA ILE A 44 -13.16 -3.81 1.63
C ILE A 44 -11.96 -4.57 2.22
N LEU A 45 -11.90 -4.74 3.54
CA LEU A 45 -10.83 -5.48 4.21
C LEU A 45 -10.73 -6.93 3.72
N LYS A 46 -11.86 -7.63 3.50
CA LYS A 46 -11.85 -8.98 2.92
C LYS A 46 -11.13 -9.00 1.57
N HIS A 47 -11.41 -8.03 0.70
CA HIS A 47 -10.77 -7.92 -0.61
C HIS A 47 -9.28 -7.63 -0.47
N ILE A 48 -8.90 -6.66 0.36
CA ILE A 48 -7.48 -6.32 0.62
C ILE A 48 -6.70 -7.53 1.16
N TYR A 49 -7.26 -8.29 2.10
CA TYR A 49 -6.59 -9.47 2.66
C TYR A 49 -6.40 -10.60 1.66
N THR A 50 -7.29 -10.75 0.66
CA THR A 50 -7.09 -11.74 -0.41
C THR A 50 -5.88 -11.43 -1.30
N LEU A 51 -5.45 -10.17 -1.36
CA LEU A 51 -4.26 -9.78 -2.12
C LEU A 51 -2.95 -10.27 -1.50
N GLN A 52 -2.95 -10.57 -0.19
CA GLN A 52 -1.80 -11.06 0.57
C GLN A 52 -0.54 -10.19 0.39
N LEU A 53 -0.71 -8.85 0.39
CA LEU A 53 0.37 -7.88 0.17
C LEU A 53 1.51 -8.03 1.19
N ASN A 54 1.18 -8.35 2.44
CA ASN A 54 2.12 -8.65 3.52
C ASN A 54 3.14 -9.75 3.16
N LYS A 55 2.70 -10.78 2.43
CA LYS A 55 3.60 -11.87 1.99
C LYS A 55 4.56 -11.44 0.89
N VAL A 56 4.21 -10.41 0.12
CA VAL A 56 5.02 -9.90 -0.99
C VAL A 56 6.09 -8.93 -0.49
N VAL A 57 5.74 -8.09 0.49
CA VAL A 57 6.71 -7.12 1.04
C VAL A 57 7.71 -7.76 1.98
N GLU A 58 7.46 -8.98 2.50
CA GLU A 58 8.37 -9.70 3.40
C GLU A 58 8.89 -8.78 4.53
N GLU A 59 10.20 -8.64 4.71
CA GLU A 59 10.83 -7.83 5.78
C GLU A 59 10.63 -6.31 5.66
N TYR A 60 10.06 -5.83 4.56
CA TYR A 60 9.80 -4.41 4.35
C TYR A 60 8.50 -3.98 5.03
N ARG A 61 8.48 -2.74 5.50
CA ARG A 61 7.27 -2.08 6.03
C ARG A 61 6.92 -0.92 5.13
N ILE A 62 5.68 -0.90 4.65
CA ILE A 62 5.17 0.09 3.70
C ILE A 62 4.09 0.92 4.36
N ARG A 63 4.20 2.24 4.24
CA ARG A 63 3.16 3.20 4.64
C ARG A 63 2.71 3.94 3.39
N ILE A 64 1.44 3.83 3.04
CA ILE A 64 0.81 4.56 1.92
C ILE A 64 -0.13 5.59 2.54
N ASP A 65 0.27 6.84 2.50
CA ASP A 65 -0.46 7.96 3.10
C ASP A 65 -1.22 8.71 2.00
N TYR A 66 -2.53 8.60 1.99
CA TYR A 66 -3.39 9.24 0.98
C TYR A 66 -3.65 10.71 1.29
N GLU A 67 -3.58 11.12 2.56
CA GLU A 67 -3.73 12.51 3.00
C GLU A 67 -2.56 13.36 2.50
N PHE A 68 -1.33 12.91 2.77
CA PHE A 68 -0.09 13.58 2.37
C PHE A 68 0.45 13.11 1.01
N LYS A 69 -0.22 12.12 0.38
CA LYS A 69 0.11 11.55 -0.93
C LYS A 69 1.56 11.09 -1.04
N ASN A 70 2.07 10.44 0.00
CA ASN A 70 3.42 9.89 0.03
C ASN A 70 3.43 8.39 0.32
N ILE A 71 4.51 7.72 -0.08
CA ILE A 71 4.77 6.32 0.23
C ILE A 71 6.09 6.25 0.95
N GLU A 72 6.11 5.56 2.09
CA GLU A 72 7.33 5.28 2.83
C GLU A 72 7.60 3.77 2.80
N ILE A 73 8.86 3.42 2.55
CA ILE A 73 9.35 2.04 2.48
C ILE A 73 10.50 1.92 3.47
N HIS A 74 10.32 1.09 4.48
CA HIS A 74 11.26 0.91 5.59
C HIS A 74 11.79 -0.52 5.62
N LYS A 75 13.10 -0.69 5.84
CA LYS A 75 13.73 -1.99 6.10
C LYS A 75 14.92 -1.82 7.05
N GLY A 76 14.79 -2.30 8.28
CA GLY A 76 15.78 -2.03 9.33
C GLY A 76 16.00 -0.53 9.51
N THR A 77 17.21 -0.05 9.24
CA THR A 77 17.58 1.39 9.26
C THR A 77 17.44 2.08 7.89
N LYS A 78 17.14 1.34 6.81
CA LYS A 78 16.94 1.89 5.47
C LYS A 78 15.53 2.50 5.34
N PHE A 79 15.46 3.63 4.66
CA PHE A 79 14.24 4.39 4.42
C PHE A 79 14.23 4.98 3.02
N VAL A 80 13.14 4.76 2.29
CA VAL A 80 12.83 5.42 1.01
C VAL A 80 11.49 6.12 1.13
N CYS A 81 11.41 7.35 0.60
CA CYS A 81 10.17 8.14 0.56
C CYS A 81 9.87 8.54 -0.88
N LEU A 82 8.79 7.99 -1.43
CA LEU A 82 8.26 8.39 -2.73
C LEU A 82 7.23 9.51 -2.50
N ARG A 83 7.65 10.76 -2.75
CA ARG A 83 6.81 11.95 -2.53
C ARG A 83 5.86 12.18 -3.70
N ASN A 84 4.65 12.65 -3.37
CA ASN A 84 3.58 13.02 -4.30
C ASN A 84 3.23 11.85 -5.23
N PHE A 85 2.13 11.14 -5.03
CA PHE A 85 1.67 10.02 -5.90
C PHE A 85 1.81 10.26 -7.42
N ASN A 86 1.87 11.51 -7.88
CA ASN A 86 2.31 11.90 -9.23
C ASN A 86 3.63 11.26 -9.67
N SER A 87 4.65 11.15 -8.79
CA SER A 87 5.91 10.45 -9.08
C SER A 87 5.68 8.97 -9.40
N CYS A 88 4.60 8.39 -8.89
CA CYS A 88 4.21 7.01 -9.15
C CYS A 88 3.31 6.85 -10.38
N ASN A 89 2.84 7.93 -11.03
CA ASN A 89 1.90 7.90 -12.16
C ASN A 89 0.66 7.01 -11.90
N GLY A 90 0.12 7.04 -10.67
CA GLY A 90 -0.99 6.18 -10.25
C GLY A 90 -0.64 4.70 -10.07
N LYS A 91 0.64 4.32 -10.18
CA LYS A 91 1.12 2.93 -10.05
C LYS A 91 1.84 2.72 -8.71
N ILE A 92 1.12 2.96 -7.62
CA ILE A 92 1.64 2.91 -6.24
C ILE A 92 2.39 1.59 -5.97
N TRP A 93 1.74 0.45 -6.22
CA TRP A 93 2.29 -0.88 -5.95
C TRP A 93 3.47 -1.21 -6.86
N THR A 94 3.37 -0.86 -8.14
CA THR A 94 4.48 -1.10 -9.08
C THR A 94 5.75 -0.37 -8.64
N ASN A 95 5.64 0.87 -8.14
CA ASN A 95 6.81 1.61 -7.67
C ASN A 95 7.38 1.02 -6.36
N ILE A 96 6.52 0.61 -5.42
CA ILE A 96 6.95 -0.10 -4.20
C ILE A 96 7.77 -1.34 -4.56
N LEU A 97 7.28 -2.17 -5.50
CA LEU A 97 8.00 -3.37 -5.92
C LEU A 97 9.33 -3.05 -6.59
N ALA A 98 9.39 -1.97 -7.39
CA ALA A 98 10.63 -1.55 -8.05
C ALA A 98 11.71 -1.14 -7.03
N GLU A 99 11.34 -0.37 -6.00
CA GLU A 99 12.26 0.01 -4.92
C GLU A 99 12.76 -1.21 -4.12
N ILE A 100 11.85 -2.15 -3.79
CA ILE A 100 12.22 -3.40 -3.11
C ILE A 100 13.16 -4.25 -3.96
N GLU A 101 12.89 -4.37 -5.27
CA GLU A 101 13.74 -5.13 -6.19
C GLU A 101 15.12 -4.47 -6.34
N GLN A 102 15.18 -3.14 -6.35
CA GLN A 102 16.42 -2.39 -6.41
C GLN A 102 17.27 -2.55 -5.14
N ASP A 103 16.67 -2.56 -3.94
CA ASP A 103 17.41 -2.80 -2.69
C ASP A 103 17.98 -4.22 -2.57
N ARG A 104 17.35 -5.20 -3.24
CA ARG A 104 17.78 -6.61 -3.25
C ARG A 104 18.94 -6.88 -4.22
N LYS A 105 19.25 -5.95 -5.13
CA LYS A 105 20.38 -6.06 -6.08
C LYS A 105 21.67 -5.61 -5.43
#